data_AF-A0A517TJJ6-F1
#
_entry.id   AF-A0A517TJJ6-F1
#
_cell.length_a   1.000
_cell.length_b   1.000
_cell.length_c   1.000
_cell.angle_alpha   90.00
_cell.angle_beta   90.00
_cell.angle_gamma   90.00
#
_symmetry.space_group_name_H-M   'P 1'
#
loop_
_entity.id
_entity.type
_entity.pdbx_description
1 polymer ?
#
loop_
_entity_poly.entity_id
_entity_poly.type
_entity_poly.pdbx_seq_one_letter_code
_entity_poly.pdbx_strand_id
1 'polypeptide(L)'
;MRIGPFRFTSVGVRLEGRPELEAWKGPLQFALWCQKAGPWWIGDLLNAGEGKFGESFYAMCDGYVSGDQLNRYASVARRVPIRNRRANLSWSAHAAVARLDDAGQRRLLALAEKNGWSSEELRVEARKAQQKN
;
A
#
# COMPACT_ATOMS: atom_id res chain seq x y z
N MET A 1 -16.65 -12.42 3.33
CA MET A 1 -16.81 -12.19 1.87
C MET A 1 -16.66 -13.53 1.15
N ARG A 2 -17.38 -13.77 0.04
CA ARG A 2 -17.27 -15.03 -0.74
C ARG A 2 -16.87 -14.73 -2.19
N ILE A 3 -15.88 -15.46 -2.72
CA ILE A 3 -15.46 -15.41 -4.12
C ILE A 3 -15.40 -16.85 -4.62
N GLY A 4 -16.36 -17.26 -5.45
CA GLY A 4 -16.50 -18.66 -5.85
C GLY A 4 -16.63 -19.60 -4.64
N PRO A 5 -15.91 -20.73 -4.60
CA PRO A 5 -15.94 -21.68 -3.47
C PRO A 5 -15.07 -21.24 -2.26
N PHE A 6 -14.57 -20.00 -2.25
CA PHE A 6 -13.70 -19.48 -1.20
C PHE A 6 -14.43 -18.49 -0.31
N ARG A 7 -14.44 -18.75 0.99
CA ARG A 7 -15.02 -17.88 2.03
C ARG A 7 -13.91 -17.19 2.81
N PHE A 8 -13.77 -15.88 2.60
CA PHE A 8 -12.83 -15.01 3.30
C PHE A 8 -13.43 -14.52 4.62
N THR A 9 -12.66 -14.64 5.69
CA THR A 9 -12.89 -14.05 7.01
C THR A 9 -11.75 -13.07 7.32
N SER A 10 -11.80 -12.40 8.49
CA SER A 10 -10.71 -11.53 8.96
C SER A 10 -9.42 -12.28 9.31
N VAL A 11 -9.48 -13.61 9.47
CA VAL A 11 -8.36 -14.43 9.95
C VAL A 11 -8.00 -15.60 9.02
N GLY A 12 -8.60 -15.67 7.84
CA GLY A 12 -8.25 -16.72 6.87
C GLY A 12 -9.27 -16.92 5.75
N VAL A 13 -9.06 -17.98 4.98
CA VAL A 13 -9.94 -18.41 3.89
C VAL A 13 -10.34 -19.86 4.10
N ARG A 14 -11.64 -20.15 4.03
CA ARG A 14 -12.18 -21.52 4.04
C ARG A 14 -12.60 -21.93 2.63
N LEU A 15 -12.30 -23.17 2.27
CA LEU A 15 -12.68 -23.74 0.99
C LEU A 15 -13.95 -24.57 1.14
N GLU A 16 -14.85 -24.45 0.17
CA GLU A 16 -16.02 -25.30 0.01
C GLU A 16 -15.71 -26.37 -1.07
N GLY A 17 -15.69 -27.64 -0.70
CA GLY A 17 -15.41 -28.75 -1.62
C GLY A 17 -13.94 -28.87 -2.04
N ARG A 18 -13.70 -29.30 -3.29
CA ARG A 18 -12.36 -29.46 -3.90
C ARG A 18 -12.29 -28.65 -5.20
N PRO A 19 -12.02 -27.34 -5.13
CA PRO A 19 -12.00 -26.48 -6.31
C PRO A 19 -10.88 -26.86 -7.28
N GLU A 20 -11.21 -26.92 -8.58
CA GLU A 20 -10.21 -27.06 -9.65
C GLU A 20 -9.32 -25.81 -9.75
N LEU A 21 -8.12 -25.97 -10.33
CA LEU A 21 -7.07 -24.94 -10.38
C LEU A 21 -7.58 -23.58 -10.88
N GLU A 22 -8.42 -23.55 -11.90
CA GLU A 22 -8.96 -22.30 -12.48
C GLU A 22 -9.75 -21.46 -11.46
N ALA A 23 -10.45 -22.11 -10.52
CA ALA A 23 -11.24 -21.43 -9.50
C ALA A 23 -10.37 -20.66 -8.48
N TRP A 24 -9.07 -20.97 -8.38
CA TRP A 24 -8.15 -20.33 -7.44
C TRP A 24 -7.65 -18.97 -7.91
N LYS A 25 -7.59 -18.75 -9.23
CA LYS A 25 -6.98 -17.57 -9.83
C LYS A 25 -7.59 -16.27 -9.32
N GLY A 26 -8.93 -16.14 -9.37
CA GLY A 26 -9.64 -14.95 -8.93
C GLY A 26 -9.46 -14.61 -7.45
N PRO A 27 -9.78 -15.55 -6.52
CA PRO A 27 -9.55 -15.37 -5.08
C PRO A 27 -8.10 -15.01 -4.72
N LEU A 28 -7.13 -15.67 -5.35
CA LEU A 28 -5.70 -15.39 -5.11
C LEU A 28 -5.31 -14.00 -5.62
N GLN A 29 -5.72 -13.65 -6.84
CA GLN A 29 -5.50 -12.31 -7.40
C GLN A 29 -6.14 -11.22 -6.53
N PHE A 30 -7.35 -11.45 -6.03
CA PHE A 30 -8.02 -10.53 -5.13
C PHE A 30 -7.24 -10.34 -3.82
N ALA A 31 -6.81 -11.44 -3.18
CA ALA A 31 -6.01 -11.37 -1.95
C ALA A 31 -4.70 -10.59 -2.17
N LEU A 32 -3.97 -10.89 -3.25
CA LEU A 32 -2.75 -10.19 -3.63
C LEU A 32 -3.01 -8.71 -3.92
N TRP A 33 -4.14 -8.38 -4.54
CA TRP A 33 -4.53 -7.01 -4.82
C TRP A 33 -4.82 -6.24 -3.52
N CYS A 34 -5.62 -6.81 -2.61
CA CYS A 34 -5.88 -6.22 -1.29
C CYS A 34 -4.59 -6.02 -0.49
N GLN A 35 -3.66 -6.99 -0.51
CA GLN A 35 -2.37 -6.86 0.16
C GLN A 35 -1.56 -5.68 -0.37
N LYS A 36 -1.49 -5.52 -1.71
CA LYS A 36 -0.69 -4.45 -2.34
C LYS A 36 -1.37 -3.08 -2.28
N ALA A 37 -2.69 -3.04 -2.47
CA ALA A 37 -3.45 -1.81 -2.66
C ALA A 37 -4.10 -1.29 -1.37
N GLY A 38 -4.35 -2.15 -0.38
CA GLY A 38 -5.02 -1.79 0.88
C GLY A 38 -4.42 -0.57 1.58
N PRO A 39 -3.10 -0.53 1.83
CA PRO A 39 -2.43 0.66 2.39
C PRO A 39 -2.65 1.94 1.60
N TRP A 40 -2.74 1.84 0.26
CA TRP A 40 -3.04 2.99 -0.59
C TRP A 40 -4.49 3.44 -0.46
N TRP A 41 -5.44 2.51 -0.54
CA TRP A 41 -6.87 2.82 -0.39
C TRP A 41 -7.15 3.48 0.96
N ILE A 42 -6.61 2.94 2.04
CA ILE A 42 -6.76 3.52 3.38
C ILE A 42 -6.19 4.94 3.40
N GLY A 43 -4.95 5.13 2.95
CA GLY A 43 -4.33 6.45 2.94
C GLY A 43 -5.05 7.47 2.04
N ASP A 44 -5.51 7.06 0.86
CA ASP A 44 -6.23 7.93 -0.09
C ASP A 44 -7.59 8.34 0.47
N LEU A 45 -8.34 7.39 1.08
CA LEU A 45 -9.62 7.68 1.73
C LEU A 45 -9.45 8.61 2.94
N LEU A 46 -8.44 8.37 3.78
CA LEU A 46 -8.14 9.26 4.92
C LEU A 46 -7.84 10.68 4.44
N ASN A 47 -6.97 10.85 3.44
CA ASN A 47 -6.64 12.16 2.90
C ASN A 47 -7.83 12.85 2.22
N ALA A 48 -8.71 12.09 1.55
CA ALA A 48 -9.91 12.65 0.92
C ALA A 48 -10.99 13.04 1.95
N GLY A 49 -11.11 12.27 3.03
CA GLY A 49 -12.10 12.47 4.08
C GLY A 49 -11.71 13.56 5.09
N GLU A 50 -10.42 13.68 5.42
CA GLU A 50 -9.91 14.61 6.44
C GLU A 50 -10.34 16.05 6.18
N GLY A 51 -10.26 16.52 4.93
CA GLY A 51 -10.67 17.90 4.58
C GLY A 51 -12.17 18.18 4.76
N LYS A 52 -13.02 17.15 4.73
CA LYS A 52 -14.48 17.28 4.85
C LYS A 52 -15.00 16.99 6.26
N PHE A 53 -14.37 16.06 6.97
CA PHE A 53 -14.91 15.47 8.19
C PHE A 53 -13.95 15.60 9.40
N GLY A 54 -12.72 16.04 9.19
CA GLY A 54 -11.72 16.22 10.26
C GLY A 54 -11.45 14.94 11.05
N GLU A 55 -11.23 15.09 12.35
CA GLU A 55 -10.87 14.00 13.27
C GLU A 55 -11.94 12.90 13.36
N SER A 56 -13.21 13.23 13.13
CA SER A 56 -14.31 12.24 13.15
C SER A 56 -14.14 11.13 12.10
N PHE A 57 -13.43 11.42 11.00
CA PHE A 57 -13.14 10.42 9.97
C PHE A 57 -12.14 9.37 10.44
N TYR A 58 -11.14 9.78 11.24
CA TYR A 58 -10.15 8.88 11.81
C TYR A 58 -10.77 7.94 12.85
N ALA A 59 -11.71 8.45 13.65
CA ALA A 59 -12.43 7.66 14.66
C ALA A 59 -13.21 6.47 14.07
N MET A 60 -13.61 6.52 12.78
CA MET A 60 -14.24 5.38 12.11
C MET A 60 -13.33 4.15 11.96
N CYS A 61 -12.02 4.35 12.08
CA CYS A 61 -11.02 3.28 11.98
C CYS A 61 -10.59 2.72 13.35
N ASP A 62 -11.12 3.26 14.45
CA ASP A 62 -10.76 2.85 15.81
C ASP A 62 -11.07 1.35 16.03
N GLY A 63 -10.13 0.66 16.66
CA GLY A 63 -10.22 -0.78 16.94
C GLY A 63 -9.90 -1.71 15.76
N TYR A 64 -9.75 -1.19 14.53
CA TYR A 64 -9.33 -2.00 13.36
C TYR A 64 -7.83 -1.94 13.10
N VAL A 65 -7.23 -0.75 13.22
CA VAL A 65 -5.82 -0.47 12.96
C VAL A 65 -5.34 0.58 13.97
N SER A 66 -4.07 0.52 14.39
CA SER A 66 -3.53 1.53 15.30
C SER A 66 -3.49 2.92 14.65
N GLY A 67 -3.69 3.97 15.46
CA GLY A 67 -3.59 5.36 15.00
C GLY A 67 -2.26 5.67 14.29
N ASP A 68 -1.15 5.16 14.82
CA ASP A 68 0.18 5.30 14.19
C ASP A 68 0.23 4.72 12.78
N GLN A 69 -0.40 3.57 12.56
CA GLN A 69 -0.41 2.91 11.27
C GLN A 69 -1.34 3.64 10.29
N LEU A 70 -2.49 4.16 10.74
CA LEU A 70 -3.36 5.03 9.95
C LEU A 70 -2.64 6.30 9.50
N ASN A 71 -1.96 6.97 10.44
CA ASN A 71 -1.12 8.14 10.17
C ASN A 71 -0.02 7.82 9.16
N ARG A 72 0.60 6.65 9.27
CA ARG A 72 1.62 6.19 8.33
C ARG A 72 1.05 6.00 6.92
N TYR A 73 -0.13 5.38 6.78
CA TYR A 73 -0.81 5.21 5.49
C TYR A 73 -1.17 6.56 4.86
N ALA A 74 -1.86 7.43 5.59
CA ALA A 74 -2.26 8.76 5.12
C ALA A 74 -1.04 9.60 4.69
N SER A 75 0.01 9.61 5.53
CA SER A 75 1.28 10.28 5.27
C SER A 75 1.92 9.88 3.94
N VAL A 76 2.07 8.58 3.69
CA VAL A 76 2.73 8.08 2.48
C VAL A 76 1.85 8.34 1.25
N ALA A 77 0.54 8.12 1.35
CA ALA A 77 -0.40 8.41 0.27
C ALA A 77 -0.39 9.88 -0.16
N ARG A 78 -0.30 10.81 0.81
CA ARG A 78 -0.22 12.25 0.56
C ARG A 78 1.11 12.67 -0.06
N ARG A 79 2.22 12.11 0.44
CA ARG A 79 3.57 12.49 0.01
C ARG A 79 4.00 11.83 -1.30
N VAL A 80 3.47 10.66 -1.62
CA VAL A 80 3.73 9.92 -2.86
C VAL A 80 2.48 9.96 -3.74
N PRO A 81 2.34 10.95 -4.63
CA PRO A 81 1.15 11.13 -5.44
C PRO A 81 0.96 9.94 -6.39
N ILE A 82 -0.29 9.71 -6.81
CA ILE A 82 -0.65 8.53 -7.63
C ILE A 82 0.23 8.37 -8.89
N ARG A 83 0.63 9.49 -9.52
CA ARG A 83 1.52 9.54 -10.69
C ARG A 83 2.94 8.99 -10.44
N ASN A 84 3.38 8.94 -9.19
CA ASN A 84 4.69 8.40 -8.80
C ASN A 84 4.60 6.95 -8.34
N ARG A 85 3.40 6.40 -8.12
CA ARG A 85 3.22 5.03 -7.62
C ARG A 85 3.45 4.02 -8.75
N ARG A 86 4.24 2.99 -8.48
CA ARG A 86 4.57 1.90 -9.42
C ARG A 86 3.98 0.58 -8.94
N ALA A 87 3.10 -0.03 -9.74
CA ALA A 87 2.37 -1.25 -9.36
C ALA A 87 3.28 -2.48 -9.10
N ASN A 88 4.49 -2.48 -9.67
CA ASN A 88 5.47 -3.55 -9.47
C ASN A 88 6.28 -3.40 -8.16
N LEU A 89 6.20 -2.25 -7.49
CA LEU A 89 6.91 -2.00 -6.25
C LEU A 89 5.99 -2.11 -5.03
N SER A 90 6.55 -2.57 -3.92
CA SER A 90 5.81 -2.66 -2.66
C SER A 90 5.44 -1.27 -2.12
N TRP A 91 4.40 -1.19 -1.30
CA TRP A 91 4.08 0.05 -0.58
C TRP A 91 5.27 0.55 0.27
N SER A 92 6.04 -0.37 0.88
CA SER A 92 7.25 -0.04 1.65
C SER A 92 8.36 0.60 0.82
N ALA A 93 8.49 0.24 -0.46
CA ALA A 93 9.41 0.91 -1.37
C ALA A 93 9.01 2.38 -1.58
N HIS A 94 7.72 2.66 -1.72
CA HIS A 94 7.22 4.04 -1.82
C HIS A 94 7.38 4.81 -0.50
N ALA A 95 7.14 4.15 0.63
CA ALA A 95 7.38 4.74 1.94
C ALA A 95 8.85 5.15 2.14
N ALA A 96 9.80 4.43 1.55
CA ALA A 96 11.23 4.76 1.61
C ALA A 96 11.58 6.08 0.92
N VAL A 97 10.88 6.43 -0.17
CA VAL A 97 11.11 7.68 -0.93
C VAL A 97 10.15 8.81 -0.54
N ALA A 98 9.21 8.60 0.37
CA ALA A 98 8.14 9.55 0.69
C ALA A 98 8.62 10.92 1.20
N ARG A 99 9.87 11.03 1.65
CA ARG A 99 10.46 12.30 2.10
C ARG A 99 11.29 13.01 1.02
N LEU A 100 11.36 12.47 -0.19
CA LEU A 100 11.97 13.12 -1.34
C LEU A 100 10.95 14.00 -2.04
N ASP A 101 11.46 14.93 -2.84
CA ASP A 101 10.66 15.69 -3.79
C ASP A 101 10.12 14.78 -4.91
N ASP A 102 9.21 15.34 -5.70
CA ASP A 102 8.50 14.63 -6.76
C ASP A 102 9.44 14.01 -7.81
N ALA A 103 10.53 14.72 -8.15
CA ALA A 103 11.55 14.23 -9.08
C ALA A 103 12.40 13.11 -8.48
N GLY A 104 12.86 13.26 -7.23
CA GLY A 104 13.64 12.26 -6.51
C GLY A 104 12.87 10.95 -6.31
N GLN A 105 11.58 11.05 -5.97
CA GLN A 105 10.69 9.88 -5.88
C GLN A 105 10.65 9.11 -7.20
N ARG A 106 10.32 9.78 -8.32
CA ARG A 106 10.23 9.12 -9.63
C ARG A 106 11.53 8.45 -10.03
N ARG A 107 12.65 9.15 -9.84
CA ARG A 107 13.98 8.67 -10.20
C ARG A 107 14.33 7.41 -9.42
N LEU A 108 14.22 7.43 -8.10
CA LEU A 108 14.64 6.31 -7.27
C LEU A 108 13.68 5.12 -7.38
N LEU A 109 12.38 5.35 -7.53
CA LEU A 109 11.43 4.27 -7.82
C LEU A 109 11.70 3.61 -9.19
N ALA A 110 12.05 4.39 -10.22
CA ALA A 110 12.44 3.84 -11.52
C ALA A 110 13.70 2.95 -11.41
N LEU A 111 14.70 3.40 -10.64
CA LEU A 111 15.91 2.64 -10.40
C LEU A 111 15.65 1.36 -9.60
N ALA A 112 14.79 1.43 -8.58
CA ALA A 112 14.42 0.26 -7.80
C ALA A 112 13.74 -0.81 -8.66
N GLU A 113 12.81 -0.42 -9.53
CA GLU A 113 12.15 -1.34 -10.46
C GLU A 113 13.13 -1.94 -11.47
N LYS A 114 14.02 -1.11 -12.06
CA LYS A 114 15.02 -1.57 -13.02
C LYS A 114 16.03 -2.54 -12.41
N ASN A 115 16.47 -2.28 -11.18
CA ASN A 115 17.57 -3.01 -10.54
C ASN A 115 17.07 -4.10 -9.57
N GLY A 116 15.76 -4.24 -9.39
CA GLY A 116 15.18 -5.20 -8.46
C GLY A 116 15.47 -4.89 -6.98
N TRP A 117 15.61 -3.62 -6.60
CA TRP A 117 15.93 -3.25 -5.23
C TRP A 117 14.81 -3.59 -4.26
N SER A 118 15.20 -4.11 -3.10
CA SER A 118 14.36 -4.21 -1.91
C SER A 118 13.99 -2.83 -1.36
N SER A 119 12.97 -2.78 -0.50
CA SER A 119 12.60 -1.54 0.19
C SER A 119 13.69 -1.03 1.13
N GLU A 120 14.58 -1.91 1.59
CA GLU A 120 15.70 -1.55 2.47
C GLU A 120 16.82 -0.87 1.68
N GLU A 121 17.23 -1.45 0.55
CA GLU A 121 18.20 -0.84 -0.36
C GLU A 121 17.72 0.51 -0.87
N LEU A 122 16.45 0.59 -1.30
CA LEU A 122 15.85 1.86 -1.71
C LEU A 122 15.83 2.90 -0.59
N ARG A 123 15.68 2.50 0.68
CA ARG A 123 15.74 3.43 1.81
C ARG A 123 17.14 3.98 2.04
N VAL A 124 18.17 3.15 1.86
CA VAL A 124 19.57 3.60 1.92
C VAL A 124 19.83 4.64 0.83
N GLU A 125 19.41 4.37 -0.40
CA GLU A 125 19.57 5.30 -1.53
C GLU A 125 18.76 6.59 -1.37
N ALA A 126 17.54 6.51 -0.85
CA ALA A 126 16.72 7.68 -0.55
C ALA A 126 17.40 8.59 0.48
N ARG A 127 18.00 8.04 1.55
CA ARG A 127 18.74 8.82 2.55
C ARG A 127 19.95 9.53 1.95
N LYS A 128 20.71 8.87 1.07
CA LYS A 128 21.83 9.49 0.35
C LYS A 128 21.38 10.64 -0.53
N ALA A 129 20.23 10.51 -1.20
CA ALA A 129 19.66 11.57 -2.03
C ALA A 129 19.23 12.80 -1.20
N GLN A 130 18.73 12.59 0.02
CA GLN A 130 18.33 13.69 0.91
C GLN A 130 19.51 14.53 1.42
N GLN A 131 20.67 13.92 1.62
CA GLN A 131 21.86 14.61 2.14
C GLN A 131 22.56 15.47 1.07
N LYS A 132 22.17 15.34 -0.20
CA LYS A 132 22.77 16.05 -1.33
C LYS A 132 21.95 17.26 -1.80
N ASN A 133 20.79 17.49 -1.19
CA ASN A 133 19.94 18.67 -1.38
C ASN A 133 20.05 19.59 -0.16
#